data_AF-A0A076L2S2-F1
#
_entry.id   AF-A0A076L2S2-F1
#
_cell.length_a   1.000
_cell.length_b   1.000
_cell.length_c   1.000
_cell.angle_alpha   90.00
_cell.angle_beta   90.00
_cell.angle_gamma   90.00
#
_symmetry.space_group_name_H-M   'P 1'
#
loop_
_entity.id
_entity.type
_entity.pdbx_description
1 polymer ?
#
loop_
_entity_poly.entity_id
_entity_poly.type
_entity_poly.pdbx_seq_one_letter_code
_entity_poly.pdbx_strand_id
1 'polypeptide(L)'
;EAHGTGTVAGDAIEAEAVARVFGKHGIYLGAVKPNLGHSEGASASTSIIKAVVELEHGTILPNIKFKNPSPRIAWNSSRLTVPVEPTSWPEDKEERISINSFGIGGTNVHVSDGSHYGHLTMDLTGK
;
A
#
# COMPACT_ATOMS: atom_id res chain seq x y z
N GLU A 1 0.62 1.56 -0.40
CA GLU A 1 0.03 1.55 0.96
C GLU A 1 -1.37 0.97 0.90
N ALA A 2 -1.51 -0.29 1.30
CA ALA A 2 -2.76 -1.05 1.26
C ALA A 2 -3.70 -0.65 2.39
N HIS A 3 -4.99 -0.95 2.23
CA HIS A 3 -5.93 -0.91 3.32
C HIS A 3 -5.55 -1.95 4.39
N GLY A 4 -5.16 -3.17 4.02
CA GLY A 4 -4.38 -4.09 4.84
C GLY A 4 -4.87 -4.27 6.28
N THR A 5 -6.12 -4.72 6.43
CA THR A 5 -6.76 -4.89 7.76
C THR A 5 -6.25 -6.12 8.52
N GLY A 6 -5.50 -7.00 7.86
CA GLY A 6 -5.06 -8.27 8.44
C GLY A 6 -6.12 -9.36 8.32
N THR A 7 -7.21 -9.12 7.58
CA THR A 7 -8.25 -10.13 7.39
C THR A 7 -7.86 -11.09 6.27
N VAL A 8 -7.96 -12.39 6.53
CA VAL A 8 -7.51 -13.42 5.57
C VAL A 8 -8.18 -13.29 4.19
N ALA A 9 -9.46 -12.93 4.16
CA ALA A 9 -10.21 -12.75 2.91
C ALA A 9 -9.99 -11.36 2.30
N GLY A 10 -10.05 -10.29 3.10
CA GLY A 10 -9.92 -8.92 2.61
C GLY A 10 -8.54 -8.64 2.03
N ASP A 11 -7.48 -9.05 2.74
CA ASP A 11 -6.10 -8.86 2.27
C ASP A 11 -5.83 -9.66 0.98
N ALA A 12 -6.44 -10.83 0.81
CA ALA A 12 -6.31 -11.62 -0.41
C ALA A 12 -6.99 -10.94 -1.61
N ILE A 13 -8.21 -10.43 -1.42
CA ILE A 13 -8.95 -9.69 -2.45
C ILE A 13 -8.21 -8.42 -2.84
N GLU A 14 -7.71 -7.66 -1.85
CA GLU A 14 -6.96 -6.43 -2.10
C GLU A 14 -5.66 -6.72 -2.86
N ALA A 15 -4.86 -7.69 -2.41
CA ALA A 15 -3.62 -8.05 -3.08
C ALA A 15 -3.88 -8.53 -4.52
N GLU A 16 -4.93 -9.32 -4.76
CA GLU A 16 -5.29 -9.75 -6.10
C GLU A 16 -5.70 -8.57 -7.00
N ALA A 17 -6.50 -7.64 -6.48
CA ALA A 17 -6.89 -6.44 -7.21
C ALA A 17 -5.68 -5.58 -7.59
N VAL A 18 -4.76 -5.35 -6.64
CA VAL A 18 -3.51 -4.62 -6.88
C VAL A 18 -2.65 -5.34 -7.92
N ALA A 19 -2.49 -6.67 -7.80
CA ALA A 19 -1.70 -7.46 -8.75
C ALA A 19 -2.27 -7.41 -10.18
N ARG A 20 -3.60 -7.43 -10.34
CA ARG A 20 -4.25 -7.33 -11.65
C ARG A 20 -3.98 -5.99 -12.34
N VAL A 21 -3.94 -4.90 -11.61
CA VAL A 21 -3.74 -3.55 -12.18
C VAL A 21 -2.24 -3.24 -12.34
N PHE A 22 -1.44 -3.49 -11.31
CA PHE A 22 -0.06 -3.01 -11.21
C PHE A 22 0.99 -4.12 -11.29
N GLY A 23 0.61 -5.40 -11.16
CA GLY A 23 1.57 -6.51 -11.04
C GLY A 23 2.56 -6.60 -12.20
N LYS A 24 2.17 -6.22 -13.42
CA LYS A 24 3.09 -6.19 -14.58
C LYS A 24 4.33 -5.31 -14.38
N HIS A 25 4.27 -4.31 -13.50
CA HIS A 25 5.37 -3.38 -13.23
C HIS A 25 6.28 -3.83 -12.08
N GLY A 26 5.86 -4.83 -11.29
CA GLY A 26 6.50 -5.17 -10.01
C GLY A 26 6.36 -4.03 -9.01
N ILE A 27 5.58 -4.24 -7.95
CA ILE A 27 5.23 -3.18 -7.00
C ILE A 27 5.45 -3.63 -5.56
N TYR A 28 5.87 -2.68 -4.73
CA TYR A 28 5.95 -2.86 -3.29
C TYR A 28 4.56 -2.70 -2.66
N LEU A 29 4.16 -3.67 -1.83
CA LEU A 29 2.89 -3.68 -1.13
C LEU A 29 3.15 -3.71 0.38
N GLY A 30 2.69 -2.68 1.09
CA GLY A 30 2.77 -2.61 2.56
C GLY A 30 1.58 -1.87 3.14
N ALA A 31 1.43 -1.90 4.46
CA ALA A 31 0.40 -1.20 5.23
C ALA A 31 0.99 -0.65 6.53
N VAL A 32 0.43 0.45 7.04
CA VAL A 32 0.82 1.09 8.31
C VAL A 32 0.16 0.46 9.53
N LYS A 33 -0.95 -0.27 9.32
CA LYS A 33 -1.75 -0.88 10.40
C LYS A 33 -0.97 -1.87 11.29
N PRO A 34 0.00 -2.66 10.79
CA PRO A 34 0.84 -3.47 11.66
C PRO A 34 1.61 -2.66 12.73
N ASN A 35 1.95 -1.40 12.43
CA ASN A 35 2.68 -0.47 13.30
C ASN A 35 1.75 0.27 14.28
N LEU A 36 0.64 0.82 13.79
CA LEU A 36 -0.20 1.77 14.54
C LEU A 36 -1.59 1.21 14.92
N GLY A 37 -1.91 -0.01 14.51
CA GLY A 37 -3.25 -0.57 14.62
C GLY A 37 -4.23 0.02 13.60
N HIS A 38 -5.49 -0.38 13.71
CA HIS A 38 -6.55 0.17 12.86
C HIS A 38 -7.17 1.40 13.53
N SER A 39 -6.76 2.59 13.09
CA SER A 39 -7.19 3.87 13.65
C SER A 39 -8.56 4.35 13.14
N GLU A 40 -9.42 3.44 12.71
CA GLU A 40 -10.75 3.70 12.13
C GLU A 40 -10.76 4.89 11.16
N GLY A 41 -11.48 5.98 11.47
CA GLY A 41 -11.60 7.18 10.64
C GLY A 41 -10.27 7.90 10.35
N ALA A 42 -9.22 7.66 11.15
CA ALA A 42 -7.89 8.23 10.94
C ALA A 42 -6.97 7.33 10.08
N SER A 43 -7.44 6.18 9.61
CA SER A 43 -6.61 5.21 8.88
C SER A 43 -6.03 5.76 7.57
N ALA A 44 -6.78 6.63 6.89
CA ALA A 44 -6.30 7.28 5.66
C ALA A 44 -5.16 8.26 5.98
N SER A 45 -5.32 9.09 7.01
CA SER A 45 -4.31 10.07 7.41
C SER A 45 -2.99 9.42 7.83
N THR A 46 -3.03 8.33 8.60
CA THR A 46 -1.79 7.61 8.98
C THR A 46 -1.08 7.00 7.77
N SER A 47 -1.84 6.58 6.76
CA SER A 47 -1.32 6.06 5.50
C SER A 47 -0.65 7.15 4.66
N ILE A 48 -1.25 8.36 4.61
CA ILE A 48 -0.68 9.54 3.95
C ILE A 48 0.60 9.98 4.63
N ILE A 49 0.61 10.05 5.97
CA ILE A 49 1.82 10.41 6.73
C ILE A 49 2.96 9.45 6.43
N LYS A 50 2.69 8.13 6.43
CA LYS A 50 3.69 7.13 6.04
C LYS A 50 4.22 7.39 4.63
N ALA A 51 3.32 7.63 3.66
CA ALA A 51 3.70 7.87 2.28
C ALA A 51 4.61 9.10 2.12
N VAL A 52 4.26 10.20 2.76
CA VAL A 52 5.09 11.42 2.77
C VAL A 52 6.47 11.12 3.35
N VAL A 53 6.55 10.42 4.48
CA VAL A 53 7.83 10.03 5.10
C VAL A 53 8.67 9.15 4.17
N GLU A 54 8.06 8.19 3.46
CA GLU A 54 8.74 7.29 2.52
C GLU A 54 9.32 8.04 1.30
N LEU A 55 8.59 9.05 0.80
CA LEU A 55 9.03 9.90 -0.31
C LEU A 55 10.11 10.89 0.14
N GLU A 56 9.92 11.59 1.26
CA GLU A 56 10.89 12.56 1.78
C GLU A 56 12.26 11.91 2.09
N HIS A 57 12.26 10.67 2.57
CA HIS A 57 13.49 9.95 2.92
C HIS A 57 14.00 9.02 1.81
N GLY A 58 13.32 8.95 0.66
CA GLY A 58 13.69 8.03 -0.41
C GLY A 58 13.80 6.56 0.06
N THR A 59 12.97 6.16 1.04
CA THR A 59 13.05 4.83 1.66
C THR A 59 11.66 4.25 1.87
N ILE A 60 11.44 3.05 1.36
CA ILE A 60 10.23 2.26 1.59
C ILE A 60 10.34 1.59 2.97
N LEU A 61 9.39 1.87 3.84
CA LEU A 61 9.40 1.41 5.22
C LEU A 61 8.92 -0.05 5.34
N PRO A 62 9.48 -0.82 6.29
CA PRO A 62 9.16 -2.23 6.45
C PRO A 62 7.73 -2.46 6.92
N ASN A 63 7.08 -3.48 6.35
CA ASN A 63 5.80 -4.02 6.79
C ASN A 63 6.03 -5.02 7.94
N ILE A 64 6.06 -4.51 9.16
CA ILE A 64 6.37 -5.31 10.34
C ILE A 64 5.37 -6.45 10.57
N LYS A 65 5.80 -7.49 11.30
CA LYS A 65 4.99 -8.69 11.63
C LYS A 65 4.60 -9.56 10.41
N PHE A 66 5.12 -9.25 9.22
CA PHE A 66 4.96 -10.10 8.03
C PHE A 66 5.93 -11.29 8.07
N LYS A 67 5.46 -12.45 8.51
CA LYS A 67 6.26 -13.70 8.59
C LYS A 67 5.70 -14.83 7.74
N ASN A 68 4.40 -15.08 7.87
CA ASN A 68 3.71 -16.16 7.17
C ASN A 68 2.77 -15.54 6.13
N PRO A 69 3.23 -15.36 4.88
CA PRO A 69 2.39 -14.81 3.82
C PRO A 69 1.14 -15.69 3.61
N SER A 70 -0.01 -15.06 3.42
CA SER A 70 -1.27 -15.79 3.20
C SER A 70 -1.16 -16.69 1.96
N PRO A 71 -1.55 -17.97 2.04
CA PRO A 71 -1.52 -18.88 0.89
C PRO A 71 -2.62 -18.57 -0.13
N ARG A 72 -3.58 -17.70 0.22
CA ARG A 72 -4.65 -17.24 -0.70
C ARG A 72 -4.15 -16.22 -1.72
N ILE A 73 -2.94 -15.69 -1.54
CA ILE A 73 -2.34 -14.74 -2.47
C ILE A 73 -1.35 -15.51 -3.34
N ALA A 74 -1.49 -15.39 -4.66
CA ALA A 74 -0.62 -16.05 -5.62
C ALA A 74 0.70 -15.26 -5.81
N TRP A 75 1.53 -15.23 -4.77
CA TRP A 75 2.74 -14.38 -4.67
C TRP A 75 3.68 -14.51 -5.87
N ASN A 76 3.94 -15.73 -6.34
CA ASN A 76 4.85 -15.97 -7.45
C ASN A 76 4.37 -15.33 -8.77
N SER A 77 3.06 -15.32 -9.02
CA SER A 77 2.47 -14.75 -10.23
C SER A 77 2.07 -13.29 -10.08
N SER A 78 1.87 -12.81 -8.86
CA SER A 78 1.36 -11.46 -8.59
C SER A 78 2.40 -10.36 -8.79
N ARG A 79 3.70 -10.70 -8.73
CA ARG A 79 4.83 -9.75 -8.77
C ARG A 79 4.71 -8.65 -7.71
N LEU A 80 4.09 -8.99 -6.58
CA LEU A 80 4.01 -8.15 -5.40
C LEU A 80 5.17 -8.47 -4.46
N THR A 81 5.85 -7.44 -3.98
CA THR A 81 6.91 -7.58 -2.97
C THR A 81 6.47 -6.89 -1.70
N VAL A 82 6.49 -7.59 -0.57
CA VAL A 82 6.23 -6.99 0.75
C VAL A 82 7.58 -6.66 1.40
N PRO A 83 7.93 -5.37 1.57
CA PRO A 83 9.20 -5.00 2.19
C PRO A 83 9.15 -5.38 3.67
N VAL A 84 10.13 -6.15 4.15
CA VAL A 84 10.26 -6.51 5.58
C VAL A 84 11.43 -5.82 6.27
N GLU A 85 12.27 -5.14 5.47
CA GLU A 85 13.38 -4.29 5.90
C GLU A 85 13.28 -2.93 5.19
N PRO A 86 13.88 -1.85 5.72
CA PRO A 86 13.99 -0.57 5.01
C PRO A 86 14.62 -0.79 3.63
N THR A 87 13.93 -0.35 2.58
CA THR A 87 14.31 -0.63 1.19
C THR A 87 14.40 0.67 0.40
N SER A 88 15.53 0.93 -0.27
CA SER A 88 15.65 2.10 -1.15
C SER A 88 14.73 1.98 -2.37
N TRP A 89 14.28 3.13 -2.89
CA TRP A 89 13.53 3.14 -4.15
C TRP A 89 14.38 2.64 -5.32
N PRO A 90 13.78 1.94 -6.30
CA PRO A 90 14.48 1.58 -7.53
C PRO A 90 14.92 2.84 -8.29
N GLU A 91 16.21 2.94 -8.63
CA GLU A 91 16.78 4.11 -9.32
C GLU A 91 16.21 4.33 -10.74
N ASP A 92 15.64 3.28 -11.35
CA ASP A 92 15.08 3.28 -12.70
C ASP A 92 13.58 3.65 -12.74
N LYS A 93 12.98 3.99 -11.60
CA LYS A 93 11.54 4.28 -11.49
C LYS A 93 11.30 5.58 -10.76
N GLU A 94 10.26 6.29 -11.18
CA GLU A 94 9.75 7.41 -10.38
C GLU A 94 9.18 6.91 -9.06
N GLU A 95 9.52 7.61 -7.98
CA GLU A 95 8.97 7.36 -6.65
C GLU A 95 7.50 7.75 -6.65
N ARG A 96 6.62 6.75 -6.63
CA ARG A 96 5.18 6.95 -6.59
C ARG A 96 4.54 6.04 -5.56
N ILE A 97 3.69 6.60 -4.71
CA ILE A 97 2.93 5.83 -3.71
C ILE A 97 1.45 5.95 -3.99
N SER A 98 0.79 4.80 -4.12
CA SER A 98 -0.65 4.66 -4.12
C SER A 98 -1.17 4.23 -2.74
N ILE A 99 -2.18 4.92 -2.21
CA ILE A 99 -2.81 4.62 -0.92
C ILE A 99 -4.22 4.10 -1.12
N ASN A 100 -4.56 2.93 -0.57
CA ASN A 100 -5.92 2.40 -0.53
C ASN A 100 -6.51 2.55 0.87
N SER A 101 -7.73 3.10 0.97
CA SER A 101 -8.50 3.09 2.21
C SER A 101 -9.95 2.73 1.95
N PHE A 102 -10.42 1.61 2.50
CA PHE A 102 -11.79 1.12 2.33
C PHE A 102 -12.60 1.40 3.60
N GLY A 103 -13.57 2.32 3.51
CA GLY A 103 -14.52 2.53 4.60
C GLY A 103 -15.53 1.38 4.70
N ILE A 104 -16.11 1.15 5.89
CA ILE A 104 -17.20 0.18 6.10
C ILE A 104 -18.38 0.41 5.14
N GLY A 105 -18.58 1.65 4.68
CA GLY A 105 -19.61 2.01 3.69
C GLY A 105 -19.25 1.72 2.22
N GLY A 106 -18.08 1.16 1.93
CA GLY A 106 -17.62 0.89 0.55
C GLY A 106 -17.03 2.09 -0.18
N THR A 107 -16.75 3.20 0.52
CA THR A 107 -15.98 4.32 -0.02
C THR A 107 -14.50 3.97 -0.05
N ASN A 108 -13.93 3.88 -1.24
CA ASN A 108 -12.51 3.66 -1.44
C ASN A 108 -11.85 4.98 -1.79
N VAL A 109 -10.76 5.31 -1.12
CA VAL A 109 -9.92 6.46 -1.48
C VAL A 109 -8.62 5.93 -2.03
N HIS A 110 -8.27 6.35 -3.24
CA HIS A 110 -6.96 6.16 -3.84
C HIS A 110 -6.22 7.49 -3.85
N VAL A 111 -4.97 7.51 -3.40
CA VAL A 111 -4.13 8.71 -3.50
C VAL A 111 -2.80 8.34 -4.13
N SER A 112 -2.39 9.04 -5.19
CA SER A 112 -1.04 8.94 -5.75
C SER A 112 -0.24 10.21 -5.47
N ASP A 113 0.99 10.07 -4.99
CA ASP A 113 1.97 11.16 -4.86
C ASP A 113 3.28 10.79 -5.55
N GLY A 114 3.97 11.77 -6.13
CA GLY A 114 5.18 11.59 -6.93
C GLY A 114 6.27 12.61 -6.61
N SER A 115 7.54 12.21 -6.63
CA SER A 115 8.67 13.05 -6.18
C SER A 115 8.99 14.27 -7.06
N HIS A 116 8.37 14.40 -8.24
CA HIS A 116 8.49 15.59 -9.09
C HIS A 116 7.18 16.38 -9.12
N TYR A 117 7.17 17.51 -8.41
CA TYR A 117 6.03 18.39 -8.16
C TYR A 117 4.88 17.69 -7.42
N GLY A 118 4.96 17.66 -6.08
CA GLY A 118 3.98 17.06 -5.16
C GLY A 118 2.53 17.26 -5.60
N HIS A 119 2.03 16.32 -6.39
CA HIS A 119 0.70 16.34 -6.95
C HIS A 119 -0.05 15.15 -6.37
N LEU A 120 -0.77 15.42 -5.29
CA LEU A 120 -1.66 14.48 -4.65
C LEU A 120 -2.91 14.31 -5.53
N THR A 121 -2.99 13.24 -6.32
CA THR A 121 -4.23 12.90 -7.02
C THR A 121 -5.05 11.97 -6.16
N MET A 122 -6.23 12.41 -5.72
CA MET A 122 -7.16 11.61 -4.92
C MET A 122 -8.36 11.15 -5.75
N ASP A 123 -8.44 9.86 -6.03
CA ASP A 123 -9.61 9.23 -6.65
C ASP A 123 -10.47 8.55 -5.59
N LEU A 124 -11.65 9.13 -5.32
CA LEU A 124 -12.67 8.53 -4.49
C LEU A 124 -13.54 7.61 -5.35
N THR A 125 -13.46 6.31 -5.10
CA THR A 125 -14.35 5.31 -5.72
C THR A 125 -15.21 4.67 -4.63
N GLY A 126 -16.42 5.18 -4.45
CA GLY A 126 -17.47 4.56 -3.62
C GLY A 126 -18.70 4.26 -4.47
N LYS A 127 -19.55 3.34 -4.02
CA LYS A 127 -20.88 3.16 -4.59
C LYS A 127 -21.71 4.45 -4.53
#